data_AF-A0A5B1CBC2-F1
#
_entry.id   AF-A0A5B1CBC2-F1
#
_cell.length_a   1.000
_cell.length_b   1.000
_cell.length_c   1.000
_cell.angle_alpha   90.00
_cell.angle_beta   90.00
_cell.angle_gamma   90.00
#
_symmetry.space_group_name_H-M   'P 1'
#
loop_
_entity.id
_entity.type
_entity.pdbx_description
1 polymer ?
#
loop_
_entity_poly.entity_id
_entity_poly.type
_entity_poly.pdbx_seq_one_letter_code
_entity_poly.pdbx_strand_id
1 'polypeptide(L)'
;MIYRNRIFDDTKPAPDAALVRSIEKSLGVSLPPDYVKFISICNGGYAAYEFDIEFDDGTSEPLGFGALYSFVSPGSWETLPFELDEDRKLDGFPPQGVLPIARDGGGSKLYLDLRDGYRVVAFVSGLPAWTGLRGQDSLVTVAKSFDDYLDGLYLTNDMIVDSITHFDPRYNKPELMAELFDTGSPDWRTVHAEIWDRHVVNRSDG
;
A
#
# COMPACT_ATOMS: atom_id res chain seq x y z
N MET A 1 -6.24 -4.64 11.32
CA MET A 1 -5.35 -3.92 12.27
C MET A 1 -5.40 -2.43 11.93
N ILE A 2 -5.31 -1.51 12.90
CA ILE A 2 -5.34 -0.07 12.63
C ILE A 2 -3.98 0.54 12.97
N TYR A 3 -3.42 1.31 12.04
CA TYR A 3 -2.24 2.14 12.26
C TYR A 3 -2.43 3.49 11.56
N ARG A 4 -2.22 4.60 12.28
CA ARG A 4 -2.40 5.98 11.78
C ARG A 4 -3.72 6.22 11.04
N ASN A 5 -4.83 5.75 11.62
CA ASN A 5 -6.15 5.87 11.02
C ASN A 5 -6.23 5.24 9.62
N ARG A 6 -5.50 4.15 9.38
CA ARG A 6 -5.60 3.29 8.20
C ARG A 6 -5.80 1.85 8.66
N ILE A 7 -6.67 1.13 7.95
CA ILE A 7 -6.97 -0.28 8.19
C ILE A 7 -6.08 -1.16 7.31
N PHE A 8 -5.45 -2.15 7.94
CA PHE A 8 -4.62 -3.16 7.29
C PHE A 8 -5.18 -4.55 7.61
N ASP A 9 -5.49 -5.33 6.59
CA ASP A 9 -5.98 -6.70 6.70
C ASP A 9 -4.84 -7.72 6.53
N ASP A 10 -5.07 -8.95 6.99
CA ASP A 10 -4.11 -10.07 6.94
C ASP A 10 -2.67 -9.74 7.44
N THR A 11 -2.56 -8.81 8.39
CA THR A 11 -1.27 -8.47 9.00
C THR A 11 -0.69 -9.67 9.75
N LYS A 12 0.62 -9.89 9.65
CA LYS A 12 1.30 -10.94 10.41
C LYS A 12 1.72 -10.43 11.80
N PRO A 13 2.09 -11.32 12.74
CA PRO A 13 2.71 -10.91 14.00
C PRO A 13 3.99 -10.08 13.75
N ALA A 14 4.37 -9.29 14.75
CA ALA A 14 5.62 -8.50 14.72
C ALA A 14 6.82 -9.38 14.33
N PRO A 15 7.74 -8.86 13.49
CA PRO A 15 8.86 -9.65 13.01
C PRO A 15 9.87 -9.98 14.10
N ASP A 16 10.57 -11.09 13.92
CA ASP A 16 11.73 -11.42 14.74
C ASP A 16 12.80 -10.33 14.59
N ALA A 17 13.28 -9.81 15.72
CA ALA A 17 14.35 -8.83 15.76
C ALA A 17 15.64 -9.32 15.08
N ALA A 18 15.91 -10.63 15.05
CA ALA A 18 17.04 -11.19 14.32
C ALA A 18 16.86 -11.06 12.80
N LEU A 19 15.64 -11.25 12.30
CA LEU A 19 15.31 -11.04 10.88
C LEU A 19 15.47 -9.57 10.50
N VAL A 20 14.90 -8.65 11.29
CA VAL A 20 15.06 -7.20 11.06
C VAL A 20 16.53 -6.81 10.97
N ARG A 21 17.36 -7.23 11.95
CA ARG A 21 18.81 -6.95 11.94
C ARG A 21 19.52 -7.53 10.72
N SER A 22 19.10 -8.70 10.24
CA SER A 22 19.70 -9.31 9.04
C SER A 22 19.39 -8.50 7.77
N ILE A 23 18.16 -7.97 7.66
CA ILE A 23 17.75 -7.08 6.58
C ILE A 23 18.52 -5.76 6.66
N GLU A 24 18.60 -5.11 7.83
CA GLU A 24 19.40 -3.88 8.03
C GLU A 24 20.86 -4.09 7.65
N LYS A 25 21.47 -5.21 8.08
CA LYS A 25 22.84 -5.57 7.69
C LYS A 25 22.98 -5.73 6.18
N SER A 26 21.98 -6.32 5.53
CA SER A 26 21.95 -6.50 4.07
C SER A 26 21.78 -5.17 3.33
N LEU A 27 21.02 -4.23 3.89
CA LEU A 27 20.81 -2.89 3.35
C LEU A 27 22.01 -1.97 3.61
N GLY A 28 22.85 -2.28 4.60
CA GLY A 28 23.98 -1.43 5.01
C GLY A 28 23.56 -0.24 5.88
N VAL A 29 22.27 -0.13 6.24
CA VAL A 29 21.68 0.97 7.00
C VAL A 29 20.57 0.44 7.91
N SER A 30 20.28 1.15 9.00
CA SER A 30 19.13 0.84 9.86
C SER A 30 17.81 1.21 9.21
N LEU A 31 16.75 0.47 9.55
CA LEU A 31 15.41 0.81 9.10
C LEU A 31 14.93 2.10 9.81
N PRO A 32 14.15 2.94 9.11
CA PRO A 32 13.56 4.14 9.70
C PRO A 32 12.66 3.83 10.92
N PRO A 33 12.67 4.64 11.98
CA PRO A 33 11.91 4.37 13.20
C PRO A 33 10.38 4.27 13.00
N ASP A 34 9.82 5.08 12.11
CA ASP A 34 8.39 5.04 11.75
C ASP A 34 8.02 3.72 11.07
N TYR A 35 8.86 3.24 10.15
CA TYR A 35 8.66 1.95 9.50
C TYR A 35 8.83 0.78 10.48
N VAL A 36 9.82 0.83 11.38
CA VAL A 36 9.99 -0.18 12.45
C VAL A 36 8.76 -0.21 13.37
N LYS A 37 8.23 0.96 13.72
CA LYS A 37 7.00 1.08 14.52
C LYS A 37 5.81 0.46 13.78
N PHE A 38 5.67 0.76 12.49
CA PHE A 38 4.62 0.16 11.65
C PHE A 38 4.70 -1.38 11.66
N ILE A 39 5.84 -1.98 11.29
CA ILE A 39 5.95 -3.45 11.19
C ILE A 39 5.84 -4.16 12.55
N SER A 40 6.04 -3.45 13.66
CA SER A 40 5.79 -3.98 15.01
C SER A 40 4.29 -4.14 15.33
N ILE A 41 3.42 -3.43 14.61
CA ILE A 41 1.96 -3.43 14.79
C ILE A 41 1.29 -4.14 13.61
N CYS A 42 1.67 -3.79 12.38
CA CYS A 42 1.14 -4.27 11.11
C CYS A 42 2.30 -4.85 10.27
N ASN A 43 2.74 -6.08 10.54
CA ASN A 43 3.79 -6.71 9.75
C ASN A 43 3.25 -7.14 8.37
N GLY A 44 3.38 -6.25 7.38
CA GLY A 44 2.78 -6.39 6.05
C GLY A 44 1.26 -6.29 6.09
N GLY A 45 0.60 -6.93 5.12
CA GLY A 45 -0.85 -7.03 5.03
C GLY A 45 -1.41 -6.35 3.78
N TYR A 46 -2.73 -6.22 3.72
CA TYR A 46 -3.44 -5.58 2.61
C TYR A 46 -4.09 -4.27 3.05
N ALA A 47 -3.96 -3.22 2.24
CA ALA A 47 -4.54 -1.90 2.49
C ALA A 47 -5.23 -1.38 1.23
N ALA A 48 -6.56 -1.30 1.24
CA ALA A 48 -7.35 -0.80 0.13
C ALA A 48 -7.37 0.73 0.11
N TYR A 49 -6.25 1.37 -0.25
CA TYR A 49 -6.14 2.81 -0.40
C TYR A 49 -5.35 3.16 -1.65
N GLU A 50 -5.54 4.38 -2.13
CA GLU A 50 -4.81 4.97 -3.25
C GLU A 50 -3.99 6.18 -2.76
N PHE A 51 -3.00 6.55 -3.58
CA PHE A 51 -2.15 7.71 -3.41
C PHE A 51 -1.99 8.39 -4.76
N ASP A 52 -2.00 9.72 -4.79
CA ASP A 52 -1.76 10.49 -6.02
C ASP A 52 -0.28 10.51 -6.37
N ILE A 53 0.10 9.89 -7.49
CA ILE A 53 1.47 9.92 -7.99
C ILE A 53 1.60 11.05 -9.00
N GLU A 54 2.36 12.09 -8.63
CA GLU A 54 2.74 13.18 -9.53
C GLU A 54 3.97 12.81 -10.36
N PHE A 55 3.85 12.89 -11.69
CA PHE A 55 4.94 12.61 -12.63
C PHE A 55 5.67 13.88 -13.08
N ASP A 56 6.85 13.70 -13.68
CA ASP A 56 7.70 14.80 -14.16
C ASP A 56 7.05 15.68 -15.25
N ASP A 57 6.05 15.16 -15.96
CA ASP A 57 5.28 15.90 -16.97
C ASP A 57 4.11 16.73 -16.38
N GLY A 58 3.96 16.70 -15.05
CA GLY A 58 2.92 17.39 -14.31
C GLY A 58 1.57 16.67 -14.30
N THR A 59 1.47 15.47 -14.86
CA THR A 59 0.29 14.62 -14.71
C THR A 59 0.28 13.95 -13.33
N SER A 60 -0.90 13.55 -12.87
CA SER A 60 -1.08 12.81 -11.63
C SER A 60 -2.09 11.68 -11.84
N GLU A 61 -1.82 10.51 -11.26
CA GLU A 61 -2.74 9.38 -11.28
C GLU A 61 -2.88 8.74 -9.89
N PRO A 62 -4.10 8.34 -9.49
CA PRO A 62 -4.29 7.55 -8.28
C PRO A 62 -3.73 6.15 -8.49
N LEU A 63 -2.90 5.68 -7.57
CA LEU A 63 -2.38 4.32 -7.58
C LEU A 63 -2.39 3.71 -6.18
N GLY A 64 -2.87 2.46 -6.09
CA GLY A 64 -2.90 1.70 -4.85
C GLY A 64 -1.74 0.69 -4.78
N PHE A 65 -0.95 0.76 -3.71
CA PHE A 65 0.05 -0.28 -3.37
C PHE A 65 -0.50 -1.20 -2.29
N GLY A 66 -1.56 -1.92 -2.65
CA GLY A 66 -2.40 -2.60 -1.67
C GLY A 66 -1.73 -3.74 -0.92
N ALA A 67 -0.77 -4.44 -1.52
CA ALA A 67 -0.10 -5.58 -0.87
C ALA A 67 1.22 -5.15 -0.24
N LEU A 68 1.26 -4.96 1.08
CA LEU A 68 2.45 -4.63 1.86
C LEU A 68 3.19 -5.90 2.28
N TYR A 69 4.50 -5.93 2.01
CA TYR A 69 5.32 -7.11 2.24
C TYR A 69 5.59 -7.34 3.72
N SER A 70 5.35 -8.57 4.16
CA SER A 70 5.60 -8.99 5.54
C SER A 70 7.05 -9.47 5.73
N PHE A 71 7.62 -9.17 6.88
CA PHE A 71 8.89 -9.71 7.35
C PHE A 71 8.65 -11.11 7.95
N VAL A 72 8.78 -12.14 7.12
CA VAL A 72 8.62 -13.55 7.50
C VAL A 72 9.82 -14.36 7.03
N SER A 73 10.24 -15.34 7.84
CA SER A 73 11.32 -16.27 7.51
C SER A 73 10.87 -17.72 7.74
N PRO A 74 11.18 -18.66 6.82
CA PRO A 74 11.81 -18.42 5.51
C PRO A 74 10.91 -17.55 4.62
N GLY A 75 11.53 -16.72 3.78
CA GLY A 75 10.80 -15.86 2.86
C GLY A 75 10.12 -16.67 1.75
N SER A 76 8.92 -16.25 1.38
CA SER A 76 8.17 -16.72 0.21
C SER A 76 7.67 -15.54 -0.62
N TRP A 77 7.04 -15.81 -1.76
CA TRP A 77 6.33 -14.79 -2.53
C TRP A 77 5.46 -13.88 -1.64
N GLU A 78 5.50 -12.57 -1.91
CA GLU A 78 4.84 -11.50 -1.12
C GLU A 78 5.36 -11.32 0.32
N THR A 79 6.52 -11.89 0.64
CA THR A 79 7.28 -11.55 1.85
C THR A 79 8.50 -10.73 1.49
N LEU A 80 8.88 -9.81 2.37
CA LEU A 80 9.94 -8.85 2.09
C LEU A 80 11.30 -9.51 1.78
N PRO A 81 11.77 -10.53 2.52
CA PRO A 81 13.07 -11.14 2.19
C PRO A 81 13.11 -11.73 0.78
N PHE A 82 12.02 -12.38 0.34
CA PHE A 82 11.91 -12.93 -1.00
C PHE A 82 11.91 -11.82 -2.06
N GLU A 83 11.06 -10.80 -1.89
CA GLU A 83 10.93 -9.71 -2.85
C GLU A 83 12.21 -8.89 -2.99
N LEU A 84 12.93 -8.66 -1.88
CA LEU A 84 14.25 -8.01 -1.91
C LEU A 84 15.28 -8.84 -2.68
N ASP A 85 15.27 -10.16 -2.52
CA ASP A 85 16.17 -11.06 -3.24
C ASP A 85 15.82 -11.15 -4.73
N GLU A 86 14.53 -11.10 -5.10
CA GLU A 86 14.10 -11.03 -6.51
C GLU A 86 14.48 -9.69 -7.14
N ASP A 87 14.21 -8.56 -6.48
CA ASP A 87 14.51 -7.23 -7.04
C ASP A 87 16.02 -7.03 -7.24
N ARG A 88 16.86 -7.59 -6.36
CA ARG A 88 18.33 -7.57 -6.53
C ARG A 88 18.86 -8.33 -7.74
N LYS A 89 18.05 -9.17 -8.37
CA LYS A 89 18.42 -9.86 -9.63
C LYS A 89 18.15 -8.98 -10.85
N LEU A 90 17.41 -7.88 -10.70
CA LEU A 90 17.11 -6.96 -11.79
C LEU A 90 18.36 -6.13 -12.13
N ASP A 91 18.61 -5.97 -13.43
CA ASP A 91 19.72 -5.16 -13.91
C ASP A 91 19.56 -3.70 -13.44
N GLY A 92 20.59 -3.19 -12.77
CA GLY A 92 20.59 -1.82 -12.25
C GLY A 92 19.89 -1.61 -10.91
N PHE A 93 19.31 -2.65 -10.29
CA PHE A 93 18.78 -2.52 -8.94
C PHE A 93 19.91 -2.25 -7.92
N PRO A 94 19.74 -1.29 -7.00
CA PRO A 94 20.79 -0.95 -6.04
C PRO A 94 21.11 -2.13 -5.10
N PRO A 95 22.39 -2.46 -4.89
CA PRO A 95 22.75 -3.60 -4.03
C PRO A 95 22.40 -3.37 -2.56
N GLN A 96 22.30 -2.10 -2.14
CA GLN A 96 22.14 -1.66 -0.75
C GLN A 96 21.25 -0.42 -0.67
N GLY A 97 20.69 -0.18 0.51
CA GLY A 97 19.91 1.02 0.84
C GLY A 97 18.55 1.14 0.15
N VAL A 98 18.06 0.13 -0.58
CA VAL A 98 16.70 0.14 -1.15
C VAL A 98 15.94 -1.10 -0.70
N LEU A 99 14.73 -0.90 -0.20
CA LEU A 99 13.91 -1.95 0.40
C LEU A 99 12.52 -1.96 -0.25
N PRO A 100 12.09 -3.06 -0.89
CA PRO A 100 10.71 -3.20 -1.35
C PRO A 100 9.77 -3.32 -0.15
N ILE A 101 8.66 -2.59 -0.17
CA ILE A 101 7.69 -2.57 0.93
C ILE A 101 6.26 -2.86 0.50
N ALA A 102 5.90 -2.65 -0.77
CA ALA A 102 4.56 -2.97 -1.27
C ALA A 102 4.52 -3.11 -2.80
N ARG A 103 3.40 -3.62 -3.33
CA ARG A 103 3.09 -3.70 -4.78
C ARG A 103 1.63 -3.38 -5.08
N ASP A 104 1.38 -3.04 -6.33
CA ASP A 104 0.04 -2.74 -6.88
C ASP A 104 -0.69 -3.97 -7.46
N GLY A 105 0.02 -5.09 -7.66
CA GLY A 105 -0.50 -6.27 -8.35
C GLY A 105 -0.26 -6.30 -9.87
N GLY A 106 -0.03 -5.14 -10.50
CA GLY A 106 0.15 -4.93 -11.94
C GLY A 106 1.58 -4.69 -12.43
N GLY A 107 2.55 -4.60 -11.51
CA GLY A 107 3.99 -4.50 -11.83
C GLY A 107 4.68 -3.30 -11.19
N SER A 108 3.90 -2.38 -10.61
CA SER A 108 4.43 -1.26 -9.84
C SER A 108 4.76 -1.70 -8.42
N LYS A 109 5.81 -1.10 -7.86
CA LYS A 109 6.33 -1.42 -6.53
C LYS A 109 6.65 -0.16 -5.74
N LEU A 110 6.45 -0.23 -4.44
CA LEU A 110 6.80 0.81 -3.49
C LEU A 110 8.06 0.41 -2.72
N TYR A 111 8.95 1.36 -2.53
CA TYR A 111 10.25 1.18 -1.91
C TYR A 111 10.51 2.21 -0.81
N LEU A 112 11.27 1.82 0.21
CA LEU A 112 12.07 2.78 0.98
C LEU A 112 13.42 2.94 0.29
N ASP A 113 13.77 4.18 -0.05
CA ASP A 113 15.11 4.53 -0.51
C ASP A 113 15.87 5.25 0.61
N LEU A 114 16.93 4.60 1.08
CA LEU A 114 17.73 4.95 2.24
C LEU A 114 19.17 5.35 1.86
N ARG A 115 19.48 5.43 0.56
CA ARG A 115 20.85 5.68 0.08
C ARG A 115 21.31 7.11 0.35
N ASP A 116 20.41 8.08 0.18
CA ASP A 116 20.66 9.52 0.36
C ASP A 116 19.70 10.14 1.38
N GLY A 117 19.52 9.46 2.52
CA GLY A 117 18.61 9.88 3.58
C GLY A 117 17.44 8.90 3.72
N TYR A 118 16.22 9.41 3.71
CA TYR A 118 15.00 8.60 3.85
C TYR A 118 13.91 9.20 2.97
N ARG A 119 13.36 8.38 2.08
CA ARG A 119 12.18 8.69 1.29
C ARG A 119 11.44 7.42 0.89
N VAL A 120 10.18 7.58 0.53
CA VAL A 120 9.37 6.54 -0.11
C VAL A 120 9.35 6.82 -1.60
N VAL A 121 9.62 5.80 -2.40
CA VAL A 121 9.71 5.90 -3.87
C VAL A 121 8.84 4.84 -4.50
N ALA A 122 8.06 5.21 -5.52
CA ALA A 122 7.29 4.31 -6.35
C ALA A 122 8.02 4.05 -7.66
N PHE A 123 8.24 2.78 -8.00
CA PHE A 123 8.45 2.37 -9.37
C PHE A 123 7.07 2.11 -9.98
N VAL A 124 6.70 2.88 -11.00
CA VAL A 124 5.43 2.75 -11.71
C VAL A 124 5.70 2.14 -13.08
N SER A 125 5.17 0.95 -13.33
CA SER A 125 5.32 0.26 -14.61
C SER A 125 4.61 1.03 -15.72
N GLY A 126 5.26 1.15 -16.88
CA GLY A 126 4.61 1.67 -18.08
C GLY A 126 3.46 0.77 -18.51
N LEU A 127 2.40 1.39 -19.02
CA LEU A 127 1.24 0.68 -19.54
C LEU A 127 1.41 0.36 -21.03
N PRO A 128 0.74 -0.70 -21.53
CA PRO A 128 0.74 -0.99 -22.96
C PRO A 128 0.25 0.21 -23.78
N ALA A 129 0.89 0.47 -24.93
CA ALA A 129 0.63 1.63 -25.78
C ALA A 129 -0.84 1.79 -26.24
N TRP A 130 -1.62 0.70 -26.26
CA TRP A 130 -3.04 0.73 -26.66
C TRP A 130 -3.96 1.38 -25.63
N THR A 131 -3.49 1.57 -24.40
CA THR A 131 -4.28 2.22 -23.32
C THR A 131 -4.39 3.73 -23.49
N GLY A 132 -3.51 4.35 -24.30
CA GLY A 132 -3.40 5.80 -24.42
C GLY A 132 -2.79 6.50 -23.19
N LEU A 133 -2.37 5.73 -22.19
CA LEU A 133 -1.73 6.19 -20.96
C LEU A 133 -0.19 6.11 -21.07
N ARG A 134 0.52 6.51 -19.99
CA ARG A 134 1.98 6.53 -19.91
C ARG A 134 2.58 5.15 -20.21
N GLY A 135 3.41 5.07 -21.24
CA GLY A 135 3.97 3.80 -21.72
C GLY A 135 5.40 3.49 -21.27
N GLN A 136 6.07 4.41 -20.58
CA GLN A 136 7.42 4.21 -20.06
C GLN A 136 7.38 3.88 -18.58
N ASP A 137 8.44 3.35 -18.01
CA ASP A 137 8.57 3.19 -16.55
C ASP A 137 8.99 4.50 -15.90
N SER A 138 8.56 4.74 -14.65
CA SER A 138 8.96 5.94 -13.89
C SER A 138 9.32 5.57 -12.46
N LEU A 139 10.27 6.32 -11.91
CA LEU A 139 10.68 6.22 -10.52
C LEU A 139 10.39 7.56 -9.84
N VAL A 140 9.38 7.61 -8.99
CA VAL A 140 8.82 8.85 -8.43
C VAL A 140 9.01 8.86 -6.92
N THR A 141 9.47 9.97 -6.35
CA THR A 141 9.45 10.15 -4.89
C THR A 141 8.04 10.52 -4.47
N VAL A 142 7.40 9.69 -3.65
CA VAL A 142 6.00 9.89 -3.23
C VAL A 142 5.88 10.49 -1.84
N ALA A 143 6.86 10.27 -0.96
CA ALA A 143 6.87 10.85 0.37
C ALA A 143 8.28 10.95 0.96
N LYS A 144 8.46 11.84 1.95
CA LYS A 144 9.72 11.98 2.71
C LYS A 144 9.86 10.97 3.86
N SER A 145 8.78 10.29 4.23
CA SER A 145 8.77 9.20 5.22
C SER A 145 7.60 8.26 4.96
N PHE A 146 7.59 7.10 5.62
CA PHE A 146 6.52 6.12 5.53
C PHE A 146 5.26 6.63 6.22
N ASP A 147 5.40 7.29 7.37
CA ASP A 147 4.26 7.94 8.03
C ASP A 147 3.65 9.05 7.14
N ASP A 148 4.46 9.86 6.44
CA ASP A 148 3.93 10.87 5.49
C ASP A 148 3.23 10.22 4.29
N TYR A 149 3.73 9.08 3.81
CA TYR A 149 3.05 8.30 2.77
C TYR A 149 1.67 7.82 3.24
N LEU A 150 1.59 7.25 4.44
CA LEU A 150 0.31 6.79 5.01
C LEU A 150 -0.69 7.92 5.23
N ASP A 151 -0.21 9.10 5.62
CA ASP A 151 -1.07 10.28 5.83
C ASP A 151 -1.70 10.77 4.51
N GLY A 152 -1.04 10.54 3.37
CA GLY A 152 -1.57 10.86 2.04
C GLY A 152 -2.47 9.78 1.41
N LEU A 153 -2.58 8.60 2.02
CA LEU A 153 -3.48 7.55 1.51
C LEU A 153 -4.94 7.96 1.65
N TYR A 154 -5.75 7.67 0.64
CA TYR A 154 -7.18 7.99 0.63
C TYR A 154 -8.01 6.91 -0.11
N LEU A 155 -9.34 7.02 -0.03
CA LEU A 155 -10.28 6.23 -0.81
C LEU A 155 -10.91 7.10 -1.89
N THR A 156 -10.84 6.67 -3.15
CA THR A 156 -11.58 7.34 -4.22
C THR A 156 -13.07 7.10 -4.11
N ASN A 157 -13.86 8.02 -4.68
CA ASN A 157 -15.30 7.83 -4.81
C ASN A 157 -15.64 6.55 -5.58
N ASP A 158 -14.86 6.21 -6.61
CA ASP A 158 -15.10 5.01 -7.41
C ASP A 158 -14.92 3.73 -6.58
N MET A 159 -13.88 3.65 -5.75
CA MET A 159 -13.70 2.52 -4.81
C MET A 159 -14.86 2.39 -3.82
N ILE A 160 -15.34 3.50 -3.28
CA ILE A 160 -16.47 3.52 -2.33
C ILE A 160 -17.75 3.06 -3.02
N VAL A 161 -18.06 3.63 -4.19
CA VAL A 161 -19.24 3.28 -4.98
C VAL A 161 -19.21 1.81 -5.39
N ASP A 162 -18.08 1.30 -5.86
CA ASP A 162 -17.91 -0.09 -6.25
C ASP A 162 -18.16 -1.03 -5.06
N SER A 163 -17.53 -0.74 -3.92
CA SER A 163 -17.68 -1.51 -2.67
C SER A 163 -19.12 -1.54 -2.18
N ILE A 164 -19.83 -0.40 -2.21
CA ILE A 164 -21.25 -0.30 -1.84
C ILE A 164 -22.12 -1.09 -2.82
N THR A 165 -21.90 -0.91 -4.12
CA THR A 165 -22.74 -1.49 -5.18
C THR A 165 -22.68 -3.02 -5.16
N HIS A 166 -21.48 -3.57 -4.93
CA HIS A 166 -21.19 -4.99 -4.88
C HIS A 166 -21.23 -5.58 -3.46
N PHE A 167 -21.81 -4.85 -2.50
CA PHE A 167 -21.96 -5.33 -1.13
C PHE A 167 -22.73 -6.67 -1.09
N ASP A 168 -22.13 -7.64 -0.40
CA ASP A 168 -22.68 -8.96 -0.14
C ASP A 168 -22.56 -9.28 1.36
N PRO A 169 -23.69 -9.37 2.08
CA PRO A 169 -23.69 -9.60 3.53
C PRO A 169 -23.13 -10.96 3.95
N ARG A 170 -22.91 -11.89 3.01
CA ARG A 170 -22.26 -13.18 3.29
C ARG A 170 -20.76 -13.04 3.53
N TYR A 171 -20.15 -12.00 2.95
CA TYR A 171 -18.71 -11.78 2.98
C TYR A 171 -18.33 -10.49 3.71
N ASN A 172 -19.23 -9.52 3.72
CA ASN A 172 -18.97 -8.18 4.22
C ASN A 172 -19.92 -7.81 5.36
N LYS A 173 -19.43 -6.97 6.26
CA LYS A 173 -20.23 -6.39 7.35
C LYS A 173 -20.36 -4.89 7.14
N PRO A 174 -21.57 -4.31 7.19
CA PRO A 174 -21.77 -2.87 7.00
C PRO A 174 -20.88 -2.03 7.93
N GLU A 175 -20.75 -2.42 9.19
CA GLU A 175 -19.94 -1.70 10.18
C GLU A 175 -18.45 -1.67 9.83
N LEU A 176 -17.88 -2.76 9.30
CA LEU A 176 -16.47 -2.81 8.90
C LEU A 176 -16.21 -1.99 7.64
N MET A 177 -17.16 -2.02 6.70
CA MET A 177 -17.07 -1.21 5.48
C MET A 177 -17.19 0.28 5.80
N ALA A 178 -18.10 0.66 6.70
CA ALA A 178 -18.23 2.03 7.19
C ALA A 178 -16.97 2.51 7.92
N GLU A 179 -16.36 1.64 8.75
CA GLU A 179 -15.10 1.92 9.44
C GLU A 179 -13.95 2.17 8.45
N LEU A 180 -13.85 1.35 7.38
CA LEU A 180 -12.87 1.57 6.31
C LEU A 180 -13.09 2.92 5.61
N PHE A 181 -14.32 3.26 5.28
CA PHE A 181 -14.62 4.53 4.62
C PHE A 181 -14.29 5.74 5.51
N ASP A 182 -14.51 5.64 6.82
CA ASP A 182 -14.14 6.69 7.79
C ASP A 182 -12.66 6.99 7.82
N THR A 183 -11.85 5.96 7.57
CA THR A 183 -10.40 6.11 7.54
C THR A 183 -9.87 6.77 6.27
N GLY A 184 -10.57 6.64 5.13
CA GLY A 184 -10.08 7.07 3.82
C GLY A 184 -10.85 8.18 3.11
N SER A 185 -12.09 8.49 3.50
CA SER A 185 -12.92 9.53 2.89
C SER A 185 -13.90 10.13 3.92
N PRO A 186 -13.52 11.18 4.68
CA PRO A 186 -14.32 11.69 5.79
C PRO A 186 -15.76 12.15 5.45
N ASP A 187 -16.02 12.48 4.19
CA ASP A 187 -17.31 12.99 3.69
C ASP A 187 -18.21 11.91 3.05
N TRP A 188 -17.75 10.65 2.99
CA TRP A 188 -18.45 9.56 2.30
C TRP A 188 -19.91 9.41 2.75
N ARG A 189 -20.19 9.61 4.05
CA ARG A 189 -21.55 9.47 4.61
C ARG A 189 -22.55 10.47 4.05
N THR A 190 -22.08 11.62 3.59
CA THR A 190 -22.95 12.63 2.97
C THR A 190 -23.02 12.40 1.46
N VAL A 191 -21.88 12.11 0.83
CA VAL A 191 -21.77 11.94 -0.62
C VAL A 191 -22.48 10.68 -1.12
N HIS A 192 -22.37 9.58 -0.36
CA HIS A 192 -22.80 8.24 -0.78
C HIS A 192 -24.00 7.69 0.03
N ALA A 193 -24.67 8.54 0.82
CA ALA A 193 -25.80 8.12 1.67
C ALA A 193 -26.88 7.34 0.90
N GLU A 194 -27.31 7.87 -0.24
CA GLU A 194 -28.41 7.29 -1.01
C GLU A 194 -28.09 5.91 -1.57
N ILE A 195 -26.86 5.70 -2.02
CA ILE A 195 -26.42 4.39 -2.54
C ILE A 195 -26.16 3.39 -1.41
N TRP A 196 -25.65 3.87 -0.27
CA TRP A 196 -25.46 3.05 0.93
C TRP A 196 -26.79 2.47 1.41
N ASP A 197 -27.81 3.31 1.59
CA ASP A 197 -29.13 2.86 2.06
C ASP A 197 -29.75 1.83 1.11
N ARG A 198 -29.62 2.07 -0.20
CA ARG A 198 -30.16 1.20 -1.24
C ARG A 198 -29.50 -0.18 -1.26
N HIS A 199 -28.18 -0.25 -1.13
CA HIS A 199 -27.42 -1.48 -1.39
C HIS A 199 -26.98 -2.22 -0.12
N VAL A 200 -26.83 -1.52 1.00
CA VAL A 200 -26.29 -2.09 2.24
C VAL A 200 -27.40 -2.26 3.27
N VAL A 201 -28.09 -1.19 3.64
CA VAL A 201 -29.13 -1.24 4.68
C VAL A 201 -30.28 -2.14 4.26
N ASN A 202 -30.88 -1.88 3.10
CA ASN A 202 -32.04 -2.65 2.61
C ASN A 202 -31.75 -4.12 2.28
N ARG A 203 -30.48 -4.53 2.19
CA ARG A 203 -30.05 -5.93 1.96
C ARG A 203 -29.62 -6.67 3.23
N SER A 204 -29.42 -5.95 4.34
CA SER A 204 -29.00 -6.54 5.61
C SER A 204 -30.17 -7.16 6.41
N ASP A 205 -31.41 -6.88 6.00
CA ASP A 205 -32.66 -7.29 6.66
C ASP A 205 -33.35 -8.51 6.02
N GLY A 206 -32.74 -9.15 5.01
CA GLY A 206 -33.30 -10.29 4.26
C GLY A 206 -32.42 -11.54 4.35
#